data_AF-A0A139SW35-F1
#
_entry.id   AF-A0A139SW35-F1
#
_cell.length_a   1.000
_cell.length_b   1.000
_cell.length_c   1.000
_cell.angle_alpha   90.00
_cell.angle_beta   90.00
_cell.angle_gamma   90.00
#
_symmetry.space_group_name_H-M   'P 1'
#
loop_
_entity.id
_entity.type
_entity.pdbx_description
1 polymer ?
#
loop_
_entity_poly.entity_id
_entity_poly.type
_entity_poly.pdbx_seq_one_letter_code
_entity_poly.pdbx_strand_id
1 'polypeptide(L)' 'MFALYILIPVALLIVAVVIYLFFWAVDNGQYDDLESPAHRILFDDEDPKHQAAAKPNSAPDKPDA' A
#
# COMPACT_ATOMS: atom_id res chain seq x y z
N MET A 1 20.98 40.39 17.84
CA MET A 1 20.13 41.09 16.84
C MET A 1 20.40 40.64 15.40
N PHE A 2 21.64 40.35 14.99
CA PHE A 2 21.97 39.88 13.63
C PHE A 2 21.36 38.52 13.24
N ALA A 3 21.28 37.57 14.18
CA ALA A 3 20.75 36.23 13.91
C ALA A 3 19.32 36.24 13.34
N LEU A 4 18.45 37.14 13.80
CA LEU A 4 17.07 37.24 13.30
C LEU A 4 17.02 37.60 11.81
N TYR A 5 17.94 38.44 11.33
CA TYR A 5 18.00 38.85 9.93
C TYR A 5 18.40 37.71 8.98
N ILE A 6 19.12 36.70 9.48
CA ILE A 6 19.45 35.49 8.71
C ILE A 6 18.38 34.42 8.92
N LEU A 7 17.89 34.26 10.15
CA LEU A 7 16.99 33.17 10.52
C LEU A 7 15.61 33.32 9.87
N ILE A 8 15.08 34.54 9.75
CA ILE A 8 13.79 34.81 9.11
C ILE A 8 13.79 34.37 7.63
N PRO A 9 14.71 34.84 6.76
CA PRO A 9 14.73 34.42 5.36
C PRO A 9 15.05 32.93 5.20
N VAL A 10 15.92 32.36 6.04
CA VAL A 10 16.19 30.91 6.02
C VAL A 10 14.94 30.10 6.37
N ALA A 11 14.19 30.50 7.40
CA ALA A 11 12.94 29.84 7.77
C ALA A 11 11.89 29.92 6.65
N LEU A 12 11.74 31.09 6.00
CA LEU A 12 10.86 31.26 4.85
C LEU A 12 11.27 30.36 3.68
N LEU A 13 12.57 30.23 3.40
CA LEU A 13 13.10 29.34 2.38
C LEU A 13 12.77 27.88 2.67
N ILE A 14 12.96 27.44 3.91
CA ILE A 14 12.64 26.07 4.34
C ILE A 14 11.14 25.80 4.16
N VAL A 15 10.28 26.71 4.61
CA VAL A 15 8.82 26.57 4.45
C VAL A 15 8.44 26.50 2.97
N ALA A 16 9.02 27.36 2.12
CA ALA A 16 8.77 27.34 0.68
C ALA A 16 9.18 26.00 0.04
N VAL A 17 10.35 25.45 0.42
CA VAL A 17 10.83 24.15 -0.07
C VAL A 17 9.89 23.02 0.37
N VAL A 18 9.46 23.01 1.63
CA VAL A 18 8.53 21.98 2.14
C VAL A 18 7.21 22.04 1.39
N ILE A 19 6.65 23.23 1.17
CA ILE A 19 5.41 23.42 0.41
C ILE A 19 5.59 22.93 -1.03
N TYR A 20 6.69 23.29 -1.68
CA TYR A 20 7.00 22.84 -3.04
C TYR A 20 7.06 21.32 -3.14
N LEU A 21 7.80 20.66 -2.22
CA LEU A 21 7.92 19.21 -2.19
C LEU A 21 6.58 18.52 -1.90
N PHE A 22 5.74 19.11 -1.05
CA PHE A 22 4.41 18.60 -0.76
C PHE A 22 3.54 18.59 -2.02
N PHE A 23 3.47 19.71 -2.75
CA PHE A 23 2.70 19.77 -4.00
C PHE A 23 3.26 18.81 -5.07
N TRP A 24 4.58 18.75 -5.21
CA TRP A 24 5.21 17.80 -6.13
C TRP A 24 4.88 16.33 -5.79
N ALA A 25 4.86 15.97 -4.51
CA ALA A 25 4.51 14.61 -4.07
C ALA A 25 3.03 14.27 -4.31
N VAL A 26 2.13 15.25 -4.12
CA VAL A 26 0.71 15.11 -4.43
C VAL A 26 0.50 14.92 -5.93
N ASP A 27 1.14 15.74 -6.77
CA ASP A 27 1.06 15.65 -8.23
C ASP A 27 1.66 14.34 -8.78
N ASN A 28 2.64 13.76 -8.07
CA ASN A 28 3.25 12.46 -8.43
C ASN A 28 2.36 11.23 -8.19
N GLY A 29 1.09 11.42 -7.78
CA GLY A 29 0.10 10.35 -7.83
C GLY A 29 0.36 9.19 -6.88
N GLN A 30 1.05 9.40 -5.75
CA GLN A 30 1.35 8.34 -4.78
C GLN A 30 0.10 7.71 -4.11
N TYR A 31 -1.10 8.22 -4.42
CA TYR A 31 -2.38 7.68 -3.98
C TYR A 31 -2.98 6.64 -4.94
N ASP A 32 -2.45 6.50 -6.15
CA ASP A 32 -2.98 5.58 -7.17
C ASP A 32 -2.66 4.10 -6.85
N ASP A 33 -1.65 3.84 -6.01
CA ASP A 33 -1.23 2.47 -5.63
C ASP A 33 -1.83 1.98 -4.29
N LEU A 34 -2.71 2.76 -3.65
CA LEU A 34 -3.40 2.35 -2.42
C LEU A 34 -4.66 1.51 -2.68
N GLU A 35 -5.10 1.39 -3.94
CA GLU A 35 -6.32 0.66 -4.31
C GLU A 35 -6.10 -0.86 -4.47
N SER A 36 -4.85 -1.32 -4.50
CA SER A 36 -4.51 -2.70 -4.87
C SER A 36 -4.67 -3.77 -3.75
N PRO A 37 -4.44 -3.53 -2.44
CA PRO A 37 -4.47 -4.61 -1.45
C PRO A 37 -5.88 -5.01 -0.98
N ALA A 38 -6.83 -4.08 -1.00
CA ALA A 38 -8.17 -4.29 -0.41
C ALA A 38 -9.06 -5.23 -1.24
N HIS A 39 -8.83 -5.31 -2.56
CA HIS A 39 -9.61 -6.16 -3.44
C HIS A 39 -9.18 -7.64 -3.43
N ARG A 40 -7.98 -7.99 -2.95
CA ARG A 40 -7.57 -9.41 -2.89
C ARG A 40 -8.25 -10.18 -1.76
N ILE A 41 -8.45 -9.56 -0.61
CA ILE A 41 -8.98 -10.29 0.56
C ILE A 41 -10.48 -10.65 0.46
N LEU A 42 -11.24 -9.92 -0.37
CA LEU A 42 -12.68 -10.19 -0.57
C LEU A 42 -12.96 -11.16 -1.73
N PHE A 43 -12.00 -11.36 -2.64
CA PHE A 43 -12.15 -12.18 -3.85
C PHE A 43 -11.22 -13.40 -3.90
N ASP A 44 -10.33 -13.61 -2.92
CA ASP A 44 -9.46 -14.80 -2.83
C ASP A 44 -10.22 -16.11 -2.56
N ASP A 45 -11.49 -16.04 -2.12
CA ASP A 45 -12.32 -17.22 -1.88
C ASP A 45 -12.83 -17.90 -3.17
N GLU A 46 -12.69 -17.24 -4.34
CA GLU A 46 -13.12 -17.78 -5.63
C GLU A 46 -11.99 -18.41 -6.45
N ASP A 47 -10.74 -18.49 -5.96
CA ASP A 47 -9.66 -19.15 -6.71
C ASP A 47 -9.75 -20.69 -6.57
N PRO A 48 -10.11 -21.44 -7.64
CA PRO A 48 -10.18 -22.90 -7.60
C PRO A 48 -8.82 -23.56 -7.30
N LYS A 49 -7.71 -22.81 -7.39
CA LYS A 49 -6.37 -23.32 -7.05
C LYS A 49 -6.14 -23.46 -5.55
N HIS A 50 -6.82 -22.69 -4.69
CA HIS A 50 -6.68 -22.80 -3.23
C HIS A 50 -7.41 -24.03 -2.66
N GLN A 51 -8.45 -24.51 -3.34
CA GLN A 51 -9.19 -25.72 -2.97
C GLN A 51 -8.39 -27.02 -3.20
N ALA A 52 -7.33 -26.98 -4.02
CA ALA A 52 -6.46 -28.13 -4.24
C ALA A 52 -5.50 -28.40 -3.06
N ALA A 53 -5.14 -27.36 -2.30
CA ALA A 53 -4.30 -27.48 -1.11
C ALA A 53 -5.08 -27.84 0.17
N ALA A 54 -6.38 -27.57 0.20
CA ALA A 54 -7.27 -27.80 1.35
C ALA A 54 -7.98 -29.16 1.36
N LYS A 55 -7.66 -30.08 0.44
CA LYS A 55 -8.16 -31.47 0.48
C LYS A 55 -7.15 -32.40 1.15
N PRO A 56 -7.22 -32.62 2.48
CA PRO A 56 -6.57 -33.76 3.08
C PRO A 56 -7.35 -35.01 2.63
N ASN A 57 -6.66 -35.89 1.89
CA ASN A 57 -6.94 -37.31 1.70
C ASN A 57 -8.22 -37.82 2.39
N SER A 58 -9.35 -37.77 1.69
CA SER A 58 -10.57 -38.44 2.08
C SER A 58 -11.03 -39.28 0.90
N ALA A 59 -10.30 -40.36 0.62
CA ALA A 59 -10.83 -41.49 -0.12
C ALA A 59 -11.11 -42.60 0.90
N PRO A 60 -12.38 -42.88 1.23
CA PRO A 60 -12.76 -44.13 1.86
C PRO A 60 -12.87 -45.16 0.73
N ASP A 61 -11.84 -45.99 0.55
CA ASP A 61 -11.97 -47.13 -0.35
C ASP A 61 -12.78 -48.21 0.38
N LYS A 62 -14.08 -48.23 0.05
CA LYS A 62 -15.05 -49.21 0.52
C LYS A 62 -14.75 -50.55 -0.17
N PRO A 63 -14.95 -51.71 0.49
CA PRO A 63 -14.56 -53.00 -0.07
C PRO A 63 -15.53 -53.43 -1.18
N ASP A 64 -14.96 -53.87 -2.30
CA ASP A 64 -15.65 -54.44 -3.44
C ASP A 64 -15.39 -55.96 -3.52
N ALA A 65 -16.48 -56.73 -3.63
CA ALA A 65 -16.65 -58.19 -3.79
C ALA A 65 -16.78 -59.04 -2.52
#